data_AF-A0A7C5L8R6-F1
#
_entry.id   AF-A0A7C5L8R6-F1
#
_cell.length_a   1.000
_cell.length_b   1.000
_cell.length_c   1.000
_cell.angle_alpha   90.00
_cell.angle_beta   90.00
_cell.angle_gamma   90.00
#
_symmetry.space_group_name_H-M   'P 1'
#
loop_
_entity.id
_entity.type
_entity.pdbx_description
1 polymer ?
#
loop_
_entity_poly.entity_id
_entity_poly.type
_entity_poly.pdbx_seq_one_letter_code
_entity_poly.pdbx_strand_id
1 'polypeptide(L)'
;YAAVIDSTIVVNNQFHNTLWVPAHFHTYFLLGFYPILWGFLYYVAGSARETLAKFGFASYVMGAAGFLAMFYVAGALGVPRRYAEYSTFPIESLYNVAQALPKVAVIFVLYVIFGFIIMTFSIFTGMGQRASTRA
;
A
#
# COMPACT_ATOMS: atom_id res chain seq x y z
N TYR A 1 9.70 -11.35 -2.83
CA TYR A 1 9.62 -12.77 -3.26
C TYR A 1 8.44 -13.08 -4.18
N ALA A 2 7.29 -12.40 -4.05
CA ALA A 2 6.12 -12.70 -4.89
C ALA A 2 6.35 -12.61 -6.41
N ALA A 3 7.15 -11.66 -6.93
CA ALA A 3 7.48 -11.66 -8.36
C ALA A 3 8.41 -12.80 -8.80
N VAL A 4 9.26 -13.31 -7.90
CA VAL A 4 10.06 -14.50 -8.18
C VAL A 4 9.14 -15.71 -8.28
N ILE A 5 8.16 -15.81 -7.39
CA ILE A 5 7.10 -16.82 -7.45
C ILE A 5 6.31 -16.70 -8.78
N ASP A 6 5.91 -15.48 -9.15
CA ASP A 6 5.16 -15.20 -10.39
C ASP A 6 5.98 -15.47 -11.66
N SER A 7 7.31 -15.37 -11.60
CA SER A 7 8.18 -15.73 -12.74
C SER A 7 8.15 -17.22 -13.11
N THR A 8 7.56 -18.07 -12.25
CA THR A 8 7.34 -19.48 -12.55
C THR A 8 6.09 -19.66 -13.40
N ILE A 9 6.23 -20.10 -14.65
CA ILE A 9 5.13 -20.22 -15.65
C ILE A 9 3.88 -20.92 -15.09
N VAL A 10 4.05 -22.02 -14.35
CA VAL A 10 2.92 -22.79 -13.78
C VAL A 10 2.14 -21.96 -12.76
N VAL A 11 2.85 -21.22 -11.91
CA VAL A 11 2.24 -20.33 -10.90
C VAL A 11 1.59 -19.13 -11.58
N ASN A 12 2.29 -18.57 -12.55
CA ASN A 12 1.84 -17.46 -13.37
C ASN A 12 0.51 -17.75 -14.05
N ASN A 13 0.34 -18.95 -14.63
CA ASN A 13 -0.91 -19.35 -15.26
C ASN A 13 -2.10 -19.40 -14.29
N GLN A 14 -1.86 -19.62 -13.00
CA GLN A 14 -2.90 -19.65 -11.97
C GLN A 14 -3.24 -18.25 -11.45
N PHE A 15 -2.25 -17.37 -11.31
CA PHE A 15 -2.42 -16.06 -10.70
C PHE A 15 -2.52 -14.90 -11.71
N HIS A 16 -2.22 -15.15 -12.98
CA HIS A 16 -2.36 -14.15 -14.03
C HIS A 16 -3.80 -13.65 -14.08
N ASN A 17 -3.95 -12.34 -13.95
CA ASN A 17 -5.23 -11.63 -13.84
C ASN A 17 -6.00 -11.79 -12.52
N THR A 18 -5.42 -12.37 -11.48
CA THR A 18 -5.97 -12.22 -10.12
C THR A 18 -5.42 -10.98 -9.44
N LEU A 19 -5.94 -10.65 -8.25
CA LEU A 19 -5.41 -9.59 -7.38
C LEU A 19 -3.99 -9.86 -6.87
N TRP A 20 -3.44 -11.06 -7.10
CA TRP A 20 -2.04 -11.40 -6.81
C TRP A 20 -1.07 -10.50 -7.58
N VAL A 21 -1.34 -10.29 -8.87
CA VAL A 21 -0.50 -9.47 -9.74
C VAL A 21 -0.36 -8.02 -9.24
N PRO A 22 -1.47 -7.29 -9.02
CA PRO A 22 -1.36 -5.97 -8.42
C PRO A 22 -0.80 -6.02 -6.99
N ALA A 23 -1.00 -7.08 -6.20
CA ALA A 23 -0.41 -7.19 -4.86
C ALA A 23 1.13 -7.14 -4.91
N HIS A 24 1.75 -7.99 -5.73
CA HIS A 24 3.21 -8.01 -5.81
C HIS A 24 3.76 -6.73 -6.43
N PHE A 25 3.09 -6.16 -7.43
CA PHE A 25 3.49 -4.89 -8.03
C PHE A 25 3.49 -3.76 -6.99
N HIS A 26 2.39 -3.61 -6.24
CA HIS A 26 2.29 -2.56 -5.22
C HIS A 26 3.18 -2.82 -4.02
N THR A 27 3.64 -4.06 -3.78
CA THR A 27 4.67 -4.30 -2.77
C THR A 27 5.97 -3.57 -3.13
N TYR A 28 6.39 -3.58 -4.41
CA TYR A 28 7.59 -2.85 -4.85
C TYR A 28 7.43 -1.34 -4.71
N PHE A 29 6.27 -0.81 -5.07
CA PHE A 29 6.06 0.63 -5.04
C PHE A 29 5.70 1.13 -3.64
N LEU A 30 4.60 0.65 -3.06
CA LEU A 30 4.01 1.14 -1.81
C LEU A 30 4.86 0.80 -0.57
N LEU A 31 5.56 -0.34 -0.56
CA LEU A 31 6.43 -0.73 0.56
C LEU A 31 7.93 -0.70 0.24
N GLY A 32 8.32 -0.53 -1.04
CA GLY A 32 9.72 -0.39 -1.43
C GLY A 32 10.08 1.05 -1.79
N PHE A 33 9.67 1.48 -2.98
CA PHE A 33 10.07 2.76 -3.56
C PHE A 33 9.55 3.98 -2.78
N TYR A 34 8.26 4.02 -2.43
CA TYR A 34 7.69 5.18 -1.73
C TYR A 34 8.28 5.42 -0.33
N PRO A 35 8.53 4.39 0.51
CA PRO A 35 9.27 4.57 1.75
C PRO A 35 10.67 5.15 1.55
N ILE A 36 11.40 4.73 0.51
CA ILE A 36 12.71 5.31 0.18
C ILE A 36 12.56 6.77 -0.20
N LEU A 37 11.56 7.12 -1.02
CA LEU A 37 11.26 8.49 -1.40
C LEU A 37 10.93 9.34 -0.17
N TRP A 38 10.09 8.84 0.75
CA TRP A 38 9.78 9.51 2.01
C TRP A 38 11.00 9.73 2.88
N GLY A 39 11.85 8.71 3.03
CA GLY A 39 13.10 8.82 3.76
C GLY A 39 14.03 9.87 3.16
N PHE A 40 14.14 9.92 1.83
CA PHE A 40 14.91 10.93 1.12
C PHE A 40 14.38 12.36 1.35
N LEU A 41 13.06 12.56 1.17
CA LEU A 41 12.43 13.86 1.41
C LEU A 41 12.60 14.30 2.86
N TYR A 42 12.45 13.36 3.81
CA TYR A 42 12.67 13.60 5.23
C TYR A 42 14.12 13.98 5.54
N TYR A 43 15.10 13.30 4.92
CA TYR A 43 16.51 13.62 5.09
C TYR A 43 16.85 15.05 4.61
N VAL A 44 16.32 15.44 3.46
CA VAL A 44 16.56 16.76 2.84
C VAL A 44 15.83 17.89 3.56
N ALA A 45 14.58 17.69 3.98
CA ALA A 45 13.77 18.73 4.61
C ALA A 45 13.85 18.75 6.14
N GLY A 46 14.09 17.60 6.76
CA GLY A 46 13.85 17.40 8.19
C GLY A 46 12.36 17.45 8.55
N SER A 47 12.08 17.50 9.85
CA SER A 47 10.75 17.83 10.36
C SER A 47 10.83 18.63 11.64
N ALA A 48 9.92 19.59 11.78
CA ALA A 48 9.68 20.32 13.03
C ALA A 48 9.08 19.44 14.14
N ARG A 49 8.46 18.30 13.77
CA ARG A 49 7.70 17.43 14.66
C ARG A 49 8.06 15.97 14.43
N GLU A 50 9.26 15.58 14.84
CA GLU A 50 9.84 14.23 14.68
C GLU A 50 8.87 13.10 15.08
N THR A 51 8.24 13.17 16.24
CA THR A 51 7.30 12.14 16.72
C THR A 51 6.09 12.00 15.80
N LEU A 52 5.58 13.12 15.28
CA LEU A 52 4.44 13.12 14.38
C LEU A 52 4.84 12.52 13.02
N ALA A 53 6.03 12.84 12.51
CA ALA A 53 6.57 12.24 11.29
C ALA A 53 6.73 10.72 11.43
N LYS A 54 7.34 10.25 12.53
CA LYS A 54 7.47 8.81 12.83
C LYS A 54 6.11 8.10 12.86
N PHE A 55 5.13 8.71 13.52
CA PHE A 55 3.77 8.16 13.58
C PHE A 55 3.09 8.13 12.21
N GLY A 56 3.26 9.18 11.40
CA GLY A 56 2.77 9.22 10.01
C GLY A 56 3.40 8.12 9.16
N PHE A 57 4.72 7.95 9.24
CA PHE A 57 5.43 6.89 8.54
C PHE A 57 4.99 5.49 8.99
N ALA A 58 4.88 5.26 10.30
CA ALA A 58 4.39 3.98 10.82
C ALA A 58 2.96 3.68 10.37
N SER A 59 2.07 4.68 10.40
CA SER A 59 0.69 4.56 9.91
C SER A 59 0.66 4.21 8.41
N TYR A 60 1.50 4.88 7.61
CA TYR A 60 1.66 4.59 6.19
C TYR A 60 2.10 3.13 5.95
N VAL A 61 3.15 2.68 6.63
CA VAL A 61 3.70 1.31 6.46
C VAL A 61 2.69 0.26 6.91
N MET A 62 2.03 0.44 8.06
CA MET A 62 0.99 -0.49 8.53
C MET A 62 -0.21 -0.53 7.60
N GLY A 63 -0.67 0.63 7.12
CA GLY A 63 -1.74 0.70 6.12
C GLY A 63 -1.35 0.01 4.82
N ALA A 64 -0.15 0.25 4.31
CA ALA A 64 0.33 -0.35 3.07
C ALA A 64 0.45 -1.88 3.21
N ALA A 65 1.03 -2.37 4.30
CA ALA A 65 1.15 -3.80 4.56
C ALA A 65 -0.22 -4.48 4.70
N GLY A 66 -1.16 -3.90 5.45
CA GLY A 66 -2.50 -4.45 5.62
C GLY A 66 -3.32 -4.46 4.33
N PHE A 67 -3.25 -3.38 3.55
CA PHE A 67 -3.88 -3.31 2.22
C PHE A 67 -3.34 -4.40 1.29
N LEU A 68 -2.02 -4.55 1.22
CA LEU A 68 -1.37 -5.56 0.39
C LEU A 68 -1.70 -6.98 0.85
N ALA A 69 -1.81 -7.22 2.16
CA ALA A 69 -2.24 -8.51 2.69
C ALA A 69 -3.63 -8.90 2.17
N MET A 70 -4.59 -7.97 2.15
CA MET A 70 -5.93 -8.25 1.59
C MET A 70 -5.86 -8.58 0.09
N PHE A 71 -5.00 -7.89 -0.66
CA PHE A 71 -4.78 -8.16 -2.09
C PHE A 71 -4.12 -9.53 -2.33
N TYR A 72 -3.12 -9.90 -1.53
CA TYR A 72 -2.49 -11.22 -1.62
C TYR A 72 -3.46 -12.35 -1.30
N VAL A 73 -4.23 -12.21 -0.22
CA VAL A 73 -5.25 -13.22 0.16
C VAL A 73 -6.32 -13.34 -0.92
N ALA A 74 -6.85 -12.21 -1.41
CA ALA A 74 -7.85 -12.22 -2.48
C ALA A 74 -7.29 -12.83 -3.78
N GLY A 75 -6.05 -12.48 -4.13
CA GLY A 75 -5.36 -13.00 -5.30
C GLY A 75 -5.10 -14.49 -5.23
N ALA A 76 -4.66 -14.99 -4.08
CA ALA A 76 -4.44 -16.41 -3.82
C ALA A 76 -5.75 -17.23 -3.88
N LEU A 77 -6.87 -16.61 -3.49
CA LEU A 77 -8.21 -17.20 -3.58
C LEU A 77 -8.85 -17.04 -4.97
N GLY A 78 -8.15 -16.46 -5.95
CA GLY A 78 -8.59 -16.39 -7.34
C GLY A 78 -9.46 -15.17 -7.69
N VAL A 79 -9.54 -14.15 -6.82
CA VAL A 79 -10.32 -12.94 -7.11
C VAL A 79 -9.68 -12.21 -8.31
N PRO A 80 -10.41 -12.03 -9.43
CA PRO A 80 -9.86 -11.42 -10.62
C PRO A 80 -9.71 -9.90 -10.46
N ARG A 81 -8.70 -9.33 -11.12
CA ARG A 81 -8.48 -7.88 -11.18
C ARG A 81 -9.43 -7.22 -12.16
N ARG A 82 -9.66 -5.90 -11.98
CA ARG A 82 -10.47 -5.03 -12.87
C ARG A 82 -11.98 -5.31 -12.85
N TYR A 83 -12.51 -5.73 -11.72
CA TYR A 83 -13.95 -5.86 -11.48
C TYR A 83 -14.41 -4.79 -10.49
N ALA A 84 -15.49 -4.09 -10.86
CA ALA A 84 -16.18 -3.15 -9.97
C ALA A 84 -17.25 -3.85 -9.11
N GLU A 85 -17.78 -4.97 -9.62
CA GLU A 85 -18.83 -5.77 -8.99
C GLU A 85 -18.58 -7.26 -9.25
N TYR A 86 -18.98 -8.10 -8.28
CA TYR A 86 -18.79 -9.56 -8.32
C TYR A 86 -20.12 -10.33 -8.27
N SER A 87 -21.27 -9.66 -8.28
CA SER A 87 -22.60 -10.25 -8.10
C SER A 87 -22.98 -11.31 -9.15
N THR A 88 -22.35 -11.25 -10.32
CA THR A 88 -22.59 -12.17 -11.44
C THR A 88 -21.74 -13.43 -11.39
N PHE A 89 -20.89 -13.59 -10.36
CA PHE A 89 -19.97 -14.72 -10.28
C PHE A 89 -20.71 -15.98 -9.82
N PRO A 90 -20.62 -17.10 -10.56
CA PRO A 90 -21.37 -18.32 -10.25
C PRO A 90 -20.82 -19.08 -9.04
N ILE A 91 -19.63 -18.70 -8.55
CA ILE A 91 -18.94 -19.35 -7.43
C ILE A 91 -19.16 -18.52 -6.17
N GLU A 92 -20.04 -18.99 -5.30
CA GLU A 92 -20.45 -18.29 -4.07
C GLU A 92 -19.27 -17.98 -3.13
N SER A 93 -18.35 -18.94 -2.96
CA SER A 93 -17.16 -18.75 -2.12
C SER A 93 -16.27 -17.61 -2.62
N LEU A 94 -16.11 -17.49 -3.95
CA LEU A 94 -15.34 -16.42 -4.58
C LEU A 94 -16.05 -15.07 -4.43
N TYR A 95 -17.37 -15.04 -4.63
CA TYR A 95 -18.19 -13.86 -4.41
C TYR A 95 -18.04 -13.32 -2.97
N ASN A 96 -18.15 -14.20 -1.97
CA ASN A 96 -18.07 -13.83 -0.57
C ASN A 96 -16.70 -13.19 -0.22
N VAL A 97 -15.61 -13.79 -0.69
CA VAL A 97 -14.25 -13.27 -0.50
C VAL A 97 -14.07 -11.92 -1.21
N ALA A 98 -14.53 -11.84 -2.47
CA ALA A 98 -14.41 -10.64 -3.29
C ALA A 98 -15.22 -9.45 -2.74
N GLN A 99 -16.27 -9.71 -1.95
CA GLN A 99 -17.05 -8.67 -1.25
C GLN A 99 -16.51 -8.32 0.14
N ALA A 100 -15.95 -9.29 0.87
CA ALA A 100 -15.51 -9.09 2.25
C ALA A 100 -14.15 -8.38 2.33
N LEU A 101 -13.15 -8.84 1.58
CA LEU A 101 -11.77 -8.35 1.70
C LEU A 101 -11.60 -6.86 1.33
N PRO A 102 -12.28 -6.31 0.29
CA PRO A 102 -12.18 -4.89 0.00
C PRO A 102 -12.70 -3.99 1.14
N LYS A 103 -13.73 -4.42 1.87
CA LYS A 103 -14.27 -3.65 3.02
C LYS A 103 -13.22 -3.50 4.12
N VAL A 104 -12.45 -4.56 4.36
CA VAL A 104 -11.33 -4.52 5.30
C VAL A 104 -10.15 -3.73 4.72
N ALA A 105 -9.86 -3.91 3.42
CA ALA A 105 -8.79 -3.20 2.73
C ALA A 105 -8.96 -1.68 2.79
N VAL A 106 -10.19 -1.17 2.72
CA VAL A 106 -10.48 0.27 2.83
C VAL A 106 -9.97 0.84 4.16
N ILE A 107 -10.09 0.13 5.27
CA ILE A 107 -9.58 0.58 6.57
C ILE A 107 -8.07 0.84 6.45
N PHE A 108 -7.32 -0.10 5.88
CA PHE A 108 -5.89 0.04 5.67
C PHE A 108 -5.53 1.15 4.67
N VAL A 109 -6.32 1.35 3.62
CA VAL A 109 -6.16 2.50 2.71
C VAL A 109 -6.33 3.82 3.46
N LEU A 110 -7.26 3.91 4.41
CA LEU A 110 -7.39 5.12 5.25
C LEU A 110 -6.12 5.37 6.09
N TYR A 111 -5.49 4.32 6.63
CA TYR A 111 -4.19 4.45 7.31
C TYR A 111 -3.08 4.94 6.36
N VAL A 112 -3.05 4.45 5.11
CA VAL A 112 -2.10 4.92 4.09
C VAL A 112 -2.29 6.41 3.83
N ILE A 113 -3.53 6.84 3.57
CA ILE A 113 -3.87 8.24 3.28
C ILE A 113 -3.54 9.13 4.49
N PHE A 114 -3.91 8.68 5.69
CA PHE A 114 -3.63 9.40 6.92
C PHE A 114 -2.12 9.57 7.16
N GLY A 115 -1.35 8.48 7.02
CA GLY A 115 0.11 8.52 7.11
C GLY A 115 0.74 9.43 6.06
N PHE A 116 0.24 9.39 4.82
CA PHE A 116 0.68 10.25 3.72
C PHE A 116 0.48 11.75 4.05
N ILE A 117 -0.71 12.12 4.54
CA ILE A 117 -1.03 13.50 4.91
C ILE A 117 -0.09 13.98 6.02
N ILE A 118 0.11 13.16 7.05
CA ILE A 118 1.00 13.50 8.18
C ILE A 118 2.45 13.67 7.71
N MET A 119 2.96 12.76 6.88
CA MET A 119 4.32 12.83 6.35
C MET A 119 4.53 14.11 5.54
N THR A 120 3.57 14.42 4.67
CA THR A 120 3.57 15.63 3.84
C THR A 120 3.61 16.89 4.73
N PHE A 121 2.70 16.99 5.69
CA PHE A 121 2.65 18.11 6.64
C PHE A 121 3.95 18.25 7.46
N SER A 122 4.51 17.12 7.91
CA SER A 122 5.73 17.08 8.73
C SER A 122 6.97 17.54 7.96
N ILE A 123 7.03 17.26 6.66
CA ILE A 123 8.11 17.68 5.77
C ILE A 123 8.01 19.17 5.44
N PHE A 124 6.81 19.66 5.08
CA PHE A 124 6.60 21.08 4.77
C PHE A 124 6.93 22.00 5.96
N THR A 125 6.56 21.58 7.17
CA THR A 125 6.92 22.32 8.39
C THR A 125 8.42 22.30 8.67
N GLY A 126 9.12 21.21 8.34
CA GLY A 126 10.58 21.11 8.43
C GLY A 126 11.32 22.06 7.48
N MET A 127 10.84 22.18 6.23
CA MET A 127 11.42 23.11 5.24
C MET A 127 11.38 24.56 5.72
N GLY A 128 10.27 25.00 6.33
CA GLY A 128 10.11 26.35 6.86
C GLY A 128 11.14 26.69 7.95
N GLN A 129 11.39 25.76 8.87
CA GLN A 129 12.38 25.98 9.95
C GLN A 129 13.83 25.98 9.46
N ARG A 130 14.17 25.15 8.47
CA ARG A 130 15.52 25.17 7.87
C ARG A 130 15.79 26.45 7.08
N ALA A 131 14.77 27.05 6.48
CA ALA A 131 14.92 28.35 5.81
C ALA A 131 15.17 29.48 6.82
N SER A 132 14.42 29.51 7.94
CA SER A 132 14.58 30.57 8.96
C SER A 132 15.89 30.51 9.74
N THR A 133 16.53 29.34 9.83
CA THR A 133 17.82 29.16 10.52
C THR A 133 19.04 29.49 9.66
N ARG A 134 18.85 29.70 8.35
CA ARG A 134 19.91 30.04 7.39
C ARG A 134 19.89 31.51 6.96
N ALA A 135 18.89 32.28 7.37
CA ALA A 135 18.77 33.73 7.16
C ALA A 135 19.37 34.47 8.37
#